data_AF-A0A941UUU4-F1
#
_entry.id   AF-A0A941UUU4-F1
#
_cell.length_a   1.000
_cell.length_b   1.000
_cell.length_c   1.000
_cell.angle_alpha   90.00
_cell.angle_beta   90.00
_cell.angle_gamma   90.00
#
_symmetry.space_group_name_H-M   'P 1'
#
loop_
_entity.id
_entity.type
_entity.pdbx_description
1 polymer ?
#
loop_
_entity_poly.entity_id
_entity_poly.type
_entity_poly.pdbx_seq_one_letter_code
_entity_poly.pdbx_strand_id
1 'polypeptide(L)'
;MSSDEDIRTPIDDRFYRLDGRTPVRCTFVEYSQSMRNDANRIVAQDNIGEFQVSTVFTGINRNWGDGSPILFETMVLGLPEDLQPQWGFSTWDEAITVHLHLVDSLTAHGIEPLLAEIRKKTAA
;
A
#
# COMPACT_ATOMS: atom_id res chain seq x y z
N MET A 1 -0.76 7.25 -46.90
CA MET A 1 -0.04 6.00 -46.58
C MET A 1 0.74 6.29 -45.31
N SER A 2 0.07 6.27 -44.17
CA SER A 2 0.00 5.13 -43.25
C SER A 2 1.38 4.79 -42.67
N SER A 3 1.67 5.43 -41.54
CA SER A 3 2.40 4.82 -40.43
C SER A 3 2.14 5.68 -39.19
N ASP A 4 0.87 5.74 -38.79
CA ASP A 4 0.51 5.89 -37.37
C ASP A 4 0.91 4.58 -36.68
N GLU A 5 2.22 4.36 -36.57
CA GLU A 5 2.75 3.27 -35.80
C GLU A 5 2.55 3.67 -34.34
N ASP A 6 1.39 3.23 -33.83
CA ASP A 6 0.98 3.17 -32.42
C ASP A 6 2.21 3.21 -31.48
N ILE A 7 2.67 4.40 -31.08
CA ILE A 7 3.60 4.56 -29.96
C ILE A 7 2.78 4.35 -28.69
N ARG A 8 2.26 3.14 -28.50
CA ARG A 8 1.81 2.68 -27.20
C ARG A 8 3.07 2.42 -26.42
N THR A 9 3.36 3.27 -25.44
CA THR A 9 4.39 3.00 -24.44
C THR A 9 4.18 1.56 -23.93
N PRO A 10 5.22 0.72 -23.89
CA PRO A 10 5.07 -0.64 -23.39
C PRO A 10 4.46 -0.62 -21.98
N ILE A 11 3.50 -1.50 -21.74
CA ILE A 11 3.03 -1.78 -20.38
C ILE A 11 4.23 -2.35 -19.62
N ASP A 12 4.58 -1.73 -18.50
CA ASP A 12 5.63 -2.18 -17.61
C ASP A 12 4.98 -3.06 -16.54
N ASP A 13 5.57 -4.23 -16.29
CA ASP A 13 5.07 -5.18 -15.29
C ASP A 13 5.14 -4.66 -13.84
N ARG A 14 5.80 -3.52 -13.62
CA ARG A 14 5.92 -2.89 -12.30
C ARG A 14 4.84 -1.88 -11.97
N PHE A 15 4.17 -1.28 -12.95
CA PHE A 15 3.25 -0.15 -12.70
C PHE A 15 1.79 -0.55 -12.76
N TYR A 16 1.03 -0.12 -11.77
CA TYR A 16 -0.37 -0.41 -11.59
C TYR A 16 -1.13 0.88 -11.29
N ARG A 17 -2.28 1.05 -11.91
CA ARG A 17 -3.30 2.02 -11.48
C ARG A 17 -4.41 1.28 -10.75
N LEU A 18 -5.21 2.01 -10.01
CA LEU A 18 -6.35 1.45 -9.30
C LEU A 18 -7.64 1.73 -10.06
N ASP A 19 -8.45 0.69 -10.24
CA ASP A 19 -9.79 0.78 -10.80
C ASP A 19 -10.79 0.32 -9.74
N GLY A 20 -11.38 1.28 -9.03
CA GLY A 20 -12.10 1.01 -7.78
C GLY A 20 -11.18 0.39 -6.73
N ARG A 21 -11.29 -0.92 -6.52
CA ARG A 21 -10.46 -1.70 -5.57
C ARG A 21 -9.52 -2.68 -6.26
N THR A 22 -9.51 -2.71 -7.59
CA THR A 22 -8.76 -3.68 -8.38
C THR A 22 -7.51 -3.02 -8.97
N PRO A 23 -6.30 -3.50 -8.66
CA PRO A 23 -5.09 -3.06 -9.34
C PRO A 23 -5.08 -3.54 -10.79
N VAL A 24 -4.78 -2.64 -11.71
CA VAL A 24 -4.69 -2.91 -13.16
C VAL A 24 -3.32 -2.50 -13.65
N ARG A 25 -2.59 -3.43 -14.30
CA ARG A 25 -1.30 -3.13 -14.95
C ARG A 25 -1.46 -2.00 -15.95
N CYS A 26 -0.50 -1.10 -15.97
CA CYS A 26 -0.55 0.09 -16.82
C CYS A 26 0.86 0.56 -17.20
N THR A 27 0.93 1.52 -18.11
CA THR A 27 2.16 2.21 -18.44
C THR A 27 2.59 3.13 -17.30
N PHE A 28 3.88 3.51 -17.28
CA PHE A 28 4.37 4.52 -16.34
C PHE A 28 3.59 5.85 -16.42
N VAL A 29 3.17 6.24 -17.62
CA VAL A 29 2.42 7.50 -17.85
C VAL A 29 1.04 7.42 -17.19
N GLU A 30 0.31 6.32 -17.39
CA GLU A 30 -1.00 6.10 -16.75
C GLU A 30 -0.88 6.03 -15.22
N TYR A 31 0.13 5.32 -14.71
CA TYR A 31 0.46 5.32 -13.29
C TYR A 31 0.72 6.74 -12.79
N SER A 32 1.63 7.49 -13.42
CA SER A 32 2.00 8.84 -13.02
C SER A 32 0.79 9.79 -13.01
N GLN A 33 -0.12 9.66 -13.97
CA GLN A 33 -1.37 10.41 -14.01
C GLN A 33 -2.31 9.99 -12.88
N SER A 34 -2.49 8.69 -12.65
CA SER A 34 -3.34 8.15 -11.59
C SER A 34 -2.90 8.61 -10.19
N MET A 35 -1.58 8.61 -9.93
CA MET A 35 -1.00 8.97 -8.63
C MET A 35 -1.09 10.47 -8.28
N ARG A 36 -1.53 11.33 -9.22
CA ARG A 36 -1.77 12.75 -8.91
C ARG A 36 -3.04 12.98 -8.09
N ASN A 37 -3.93 12.00 -8.05
CA ASN A 37 -5.16 12.07 -7.27
C ASN A 37 -5.00 11.22 -6.00
N ASP A 38 -5.12 11.86 -4.83
CA ASP A 38 -5.01 11.17 -3.55
C ASP A 38 -6.11 10.11 -3.37
N ALA A 39 -7.28 10.26 -4.00
CA ALA A 39 -8.34 9.24 -3.96
C ALA A 39 -7.93 7.92 -4.63
N ASN A 40 -6.91 7.93 -5.50
CA ASN A 40 -6.37 6.72 -6.13
C ASN A 40 -5.22 6.09 -5.32
N ARG A 41 -4.81 6.74 -4.22
CA ARG A 41 -3.65 6.37 -3.40
C ARG A 41 -4.02 6.06 -1.97
N ILE A 42 -4.92 6.82 -1.38
CA ILE A 42 -5.33 6.67 0.02
C ILE A 42 -6.49 5.68 0.08
N VAL A 43 -6.23 4.52 0.68
CA VAL A 43 -7.21 3.44 0.82
C VAL A 43 -8.01 3.61 2.11
N ALA A 44 -7.33 3.88 3.22
CA ALA A 44 -7.95 4.17 4.52
C ALA A 44 -6.96 4.93 5.41
N GLN A 45 -7.49 5.84 6.24
CA GLN A 45 -6.71 6.59 7.23
C GLN A 45 -7.56 6.83 8.48
N ASP A 46 -7.08 6.36 9.61
CA ASP A 46 -7.74 6.47 10.90
C ASP A 46 -6.77 7.01 11.95
N ASN A 47 -7.20 8.04 12.69
CA ASN A 47 -6.42 8.65 13.76
C ASN A 47 -6.89 8.13 15.12
N ILE A 48 -5.95 7.59 15.92
CA ILE A 48 -6.20 7.04 17.26
C ILE A 48 -5.22 7.69 18.24
N GLY A 49 -5.69 8.72 18.93
CA GLY A 49 -4.84 9.52 19.81
C GLY A 49 -3.74 10.22 19.02
N GLU A 50 -2.48 9.91 19.35
CA GLU A 50 -1.29 10.42 18.64
C GLU A 50 -0.86 9.55 17.45
N PHE A 51 -1.49 8.38 17.27
CA PHE A 51 -1.16 7.45 16.19
C PHE A 51 -2.09 7.63 14.99
N GLN A 52 -1.57 7.33 13.81
CA GLN A 52 -2.38 7.23 12.60
C GLN A 52 -2.12 5.88 11.91
N VAL A 53 -3.19 5.10 11.68
CA VAL A 53 -3.13 3.93 10.81
C VAL A 53 -3.40 4.41 9.39
N SER A 54 -2.45 4.21 8.49
CA SER A 54 -2.55 4.65 7.09
C SER A 54 -2.35 3.47 6.17
N THR A 55 -3.35 3.21 5.32
CA THR A 55 -3.26 2.24 4.24
C THR A 55 -3.29 2.96 2.91
N VAL A 56 -2.29 2.65 2.07
CA VAL A 56 -2.10 3.28 0.76
C VAL A 56 -1.93 2.24 -0.34
N PHE A 57 -2.35 2.60 -1.55
CA PHE A 57 -1.96 1.96 -2.78
C PHE A 57 -0.71 2.64 -3.33
N THR A 58 0.39 1.89 -3.48
CA THR A 58 1.67 2.40 -3.98
C THR A 58 1.72 2.41 -5.51
N GLY A 59 0.92 1.57 -6.17
CA GLY A 59 0.92 1.37 -7.63
C GLY A 59 2.25 0.89 -8.23
N ILE A 60 3.25 0.60 -7.40
CA ILE A 60 4.54 0.07 -7.81
C ILE A 60 4.68 -1.30 -7.17
N ASN A 61 4.91 -2.33 -7.99
CA ASN A 61 5.24 -3.64 -7.47
C ASN A 61 6.58 -3.61 -6.72
N ARG A 62 6.50 -3.67 -5.39
CA ARG A 62 7.67 -3.71 -4.49
C ARG A 62 8.23 -5.11 -4.25
N ASN A 63 7.60 -6.14 -4.82
CA ASN A 63 8.15 -7.49 -4.81
C ASN A 63 9.21 -7.63 -5.91
N TRP A 64 10.44 -7.95 -5.51
CA TRP A 64 11.58 -8.12 -6.40
C TRP A 64 11.86 -9.59 -6.76
N GLY A 65 11.09 -10.52 -6.23
CA GLY A 65 11.14 -11.95 -6.58
C GLY A 65 9.92 -12.41 -7.40
N ASP A 66 9.81 -13.73 -7.60
CA ASP A 66 8.79 -14.36 -8.46
C ASP A 66 7.38 -14.47 -7.82
N GLY A 67 7.09 -13.64 -6.82
CA GLY A 67 5.83 -13.70 -6.08
C GLY A 67 4.74 -12.75 -6.61
N SER A 68 3.59 -12.76 -5.95
CA SER A 68 2.51 -11.81 -6.22
C SER A 68 2.97 -10.37 -6.02
N PRO A 69 2.44 -9.40 -6.78
CA PRO A 69 2.90 -8.02 -6.68
C PRO A 69 2.52 -7.43 -5.32
N ILE A 70 3.42 -6.69 -4.69
CA ILE A 70 3.13 -5.96 -3.44
C ILE A 70 2.81 -4.52 -3.82
N LEU A 71 1.53 -4.16 -3.71
CA LEU A 71 0.97 -2.91 -4.25
C LEU A 71 0.27 -2.05 -3.20
N PHE A 72 -0.01 -2.62 -2.02
CA PHE A 72 -0.64 -1.93 -0.91
C PHE A 72 0.27 -1.96 0.30
N GLU A 73 0.22 -0.90 1.09
CA GLU A 73 0.98 -0.81 2.33
C GLU A 73 0.10 -0.29 3.43
N THR A 74 0.16 -0.96 4.58
CA THR A 74 -0.39 -0.44 5.83
C THR A 74 0.77 -0.09 6.76
N MET A 75 0.68 1.05 7.43
CA MET A 75 1.66 1.53 8.40
C MET A 75 0.98 2.22 9.58
N VAL A 76 1.66 2.25 10.72
CA VAL A 76 1.27 3.03 11.89
C VAL A 76 2.26 4.17 12.06
N LEU A 77 1.78 5.39 11.84
CA LEU A 77 2.53 6.63 12.04
C LEU A 77 2.38 7.11 13.49
N GLY A 78 3.31 7.95 13.94
CA GLY A 78 3.40 8.42 15.34
C GLY A 78 4.32 7.56 16.22
N LEU A 79 4.88 6.48 15.68
CA LEU A 79 5.95 5.71 16.32
C LEU A 79 7.34 6.28 15.98
N PRO A 80 8.36 6.05 16.83
CA PRO A 80 9.76 6.29 16.50
C PRO A 80 10.13 5.65 15.15
N GLU A 81 10.97 6.32 14.35
CA GLU A 81 11.28 5.90 12.96
C GLU A 81 11.85 4.48 12.88
N ASP A 82 12.63 4.06 13.88
CA ASP A 82 13.20 2.72 14.00
C ASP A 82 12.18 1.62 14.32
N LEU A 83 10.96 2.02 14.69
CA LEU A 83 9.85 1.14 15.07
C LEU A 83 8.63 1.29 14.16
N GLN A 84 8.73 1.91 12.98
CA GLN A 84 7.59 2.05 12.07
C GLN A 84 7.39 0.78 11.22
N PRO A 85 6.42 -0.09 11.55
CA PRO A 85 6.15 -1.26 10.74
C PRO A 85 5.54 -0.88 9.39
N GLN A 86 5.93 -1.63 8.37
CA GLN A 86 5.28 -1.62 7.06
C GLN A 86 4.82 -3.05 6.75
N TRP A 87 3.53 -3.20 6.50
CA TRP A 87 2.97 -4.45 5.97
C TRP A 87 2.58 -4.24 4.51
N GLY A 88 3.17 -5.05 3.63
CA GLY A 88 2.87 -5.05 2.21
C GLY A 88 1.85 -6.11 1.84
N PHE A 89 0.91 -5.77 0.94
CA PHE A 89 -0.14 -6.68 0.47
C PHE A 89 -0.32 -6.62 -1.04
N SER A 90 -0.86 -7.69 -1.60
CA SER A 90 -1.18 -7.79 -3.03
C SER A 90 -2.57 -7.31 -3.35
N THR A 91 -3.50 -7.34 -2.39
CA THR A 91 -4.90 -7.00 -2.59
C THR A 91 -5.39 -5.92 -1.63
N TRP A 92 -6.44 -5.21 -2.07
CA TRP A 92 -7.12 -4.20 -1.27
C TRP A 92 -7.71 -4.79 0.01
N ASP A 93 -8.36 -5.95 -0.09
CA ASP A 93 -9.09 -6.55 1.04
C ASP A 93 -8.15 -7.07 2.13
N GLU A 94 -6.98 -7.62 1.77
CA GLU A 94 -5.92 -7.97 2.72
C GLU A 94 -5.44 -6.72 3.48
N ALA A 95 -5.18 -5.64 2.75
CA ALA A 95 -4.70 -4.39 3.33
C ALA A 95 -5.73 -3.78 4.28
N ILE A 96 -7.01 -3.76 3.90
CA ILE A 96 -8.11 -3.28 4.78
C ILE A 96 -8.31 -4.20 5.99
N THR A 97 -8.18 -5.52 5.83
CA THR A 97 -8.32 -6.44 6.96
C THR A 97 -7.28 -6.13 8.05
N VAL A 98 -6.03 -5.93 7.65
CA VAL A 98 -4.97 -5.54 8.59
C VAL A 98 -5.18 -4.13 9.14
N HIS A 99 -5.61 -3.18 8.29
CA HIS A 99 -5.95 -1.83 8.73
C HIS A 99 -6.97 -1.85 9.88
N LEU A 100 -8.11 -2.51 9.67
CA LEU A 100 -9.19 -2.59 10.66
C LEU A 100 -8.73 -3.28 11.94
N HIS A 101 -7.93 -4.35 11.81
CA HIS A 101 -7.37 -5.02 12.98
C HIS A 101 -6.45 -4.10 13.80
N LEU A 102 -5.60 -3.30 13.14
CA LEU A 102 -4.73 -2.34 13.82
C LEU A 102 -5.52 -1.23 14.50
N VAL A 103 -6.54 -0.68 13.83
CA VAL A 103 -7.44 0.32 14.41
C VAL A 103 -8.14 -0.23 15.65
N ASP A 104 -8.70 -1.44 15.57
CA ASP A 104 -9.37 -2.10 16.69
C ASP A 104 -8.39 -2.34 17.85
N SER A 105 -7.22 -2.89 17.57
CA SER A 105 -6.19 -3.15 18.58
C SER A 105 -5.72 -1.86 19.27
N LEU A 106 -5.44 -0.80 18.51
CA LEU A 106 -5.01 0.48 19.08
C LEU A 106 -6.11 1.12 19.91
N THR A 107 -7.36 1.03 19.46
CA THR A 107 -8.51 1.59 20.17
C THR A 107 -8.80 0.84 21.47
N ALA A 108 -8.73 -0.49 21.46
CA ALA A 108 -9.06 -1.34 22.61
C ALA A 108 -7.93 -1.51 23.62
N HIS A 109 -6.68 -1.52 23.15
CA HIS A 109 -5.54 -1.97 23.95
C HIS A 109 -4.34 -1.01 23.93
N GLY A 110 -4.41 0.08 23.16
CA GLY A 110 -3.29 0.99 22.97
C GLY A 110 -2.13 0.34 22.20
N ILE A 111 -0.92 0.86 22.40
CA ILE A 111 0.23 0.57 21.54
C ILE A 111 1.00 -0.72 21.91
N GLU A 112 0.84 -1.24 23.14
CA GLU A 112 1.65 -2.35 23.66
C GLU A 112 1.56 -3.64 22.82
N PRO A 113 0.37 -4.10 22.37
CA PRO A 113 0.29 -5.28 21.50
C PRO A 113 1.02 -5.10 20.17
N LEU A 114 0.97 -3.89 19.60
CA LEU A 114 1.65 -3.57 18.36
C LEU A 114 3.18 -3.64 18.53
N LEU A 115 3.72 -3.05 19.60
CA LEU A 115 5.15 -3.13 19.89
C LEU A 115 5.63 -4.56 20.10
N ALA A 116 4.82 -5.41 20.75
CA ALA A 116 5.12 -6.82 20.91
C ALA A 116 5.19 -7.54 19.55
N GLU A 117 4.27 -7.23 18.63
CA GLU A 117 4.27 -7.81 17.28
C GLU A 117 5.46 -7.33 16.44
N ILE A 118 5.77 -6.03 16.47
CA ILE A 118 6.95 -5.45 15.79
C ILE A 118 8.23 -6.15 16.25
N ARG A 119 8.41 -6.32 17.56
CA ARG A 119 9.59 -6.96 18.17
C ARG A 119 9.73 -8.43 17.75
N LYS A 120 8.62 -9.17 17.65
CA LYS A 120 8.67 -10.56 17.15
C LYS A 120 9.14 -10.61 15.71
N LYS A 121 8.67 -9.67 14.89
CA LYS A 121 8.96 -9.61 13.45
C LYS A 121 10.41 -9.21 13.14
N THR A 122 11.01 -8.34 13.95
CA THR A 122 12.44 -7.97 13.83
C THR A 122 13.40 -8.99 14.43
N ALA A 123 12.92 -9.91 15.27
CA ALA A 123 13.71 -10.99 15.85
C ALA A 123 13.73 -12.28 15.00
N ALA A 124 12.95 -12.34 13.92
CA ALA A 124 12.83 -13.48 12.99
C ALA A 124 13.60 -13.21 11.69
#